data_AF-A0A6A0GRX1-F1
#
_entry.id   AF-A0A6A0GRX1-F1
#
_cell.length_a   1.000
_cell.length_b   1.000
_cell.length_c   1.000
_cell.angle_alpha   90.00
_cell.angle_beta   90.00
_cell.angle_gamma   90.00
#
_symmetry.space_group_name_H-M   'P 1'
#
loop_
_entity.id
_entity.type
_entity.pdbx_description
1 polymer ?
#
loop_
_entity_poly.entity_id
_entity_poly.type
_entity_poly.pdbx_seq_one_letter_code
_entity_poly.pdbx_strand_id
1 'polypeptide(L)'
;MGNVRGNTYSRKHEILSPDDARFWKFSWSEMGKFDVPASIDYALNVTQQDQLYYVGFSMGTTVFFTMMNYHPEYNQKVGKLCAR
;
A
#
# COMPACT_ATOMS: atom_id res chain seq x y z
N MET A 1 0.10 -4.20 10.85
CA MET A 1 0.12 -5.15 9.71
C MET A 1 -0.73 -4.55 8.59
N GLY A 2 -0.11 -4.28 7.43
CA GLY A 2 -0.85 -3.78 6.26
C GLY A 2 -1.59 -4.93 5.56
N ASN A 3 -2.81 -4.68 5.09
CA ASN A 3 -3.62 -5.65 4.35
C ASN A 3 -3.91 -5.11 2.94
N VAL A 4 -3.32 -5.73 1.93
CA VAL A 4 -3.50 -5.35 0.52
C VAL A 4 -4.86 -5.79 -0.03
N ARG A 5 -5.37 -5.05 -1.02
CA ARG A 5 -6.64 -5.36 -1.70
C ARG A 5 -6.70 -6.83 -2.15
N GLY A 6 -7.87 -7.44 -1.94
CA GLY A 6 -8.16 -8.83 -2.30
C GLY A 6 -7.74 -9.89 -1.28
N ASN A 7 -6.98 -9.54 -0.23
CA ASN A 7 -6.66 -10.50 0.83
C ASN A 7 -7.87 -10.77 1.75
N THR A 8 -7.79 -11.79 2.62
CA THR A 8 -8.89 -12.21 3.51
C THR A 8 -9.56 -11.06 4.28
N TYR A 9 -8.81 -10.02 4.62
CA TYR A 9 -9.27 -8.89 5.43
C TYR A 9 -9.59 -7.62 4.62
N SER A 10 -9.23 -7.58 3.32
CA SER A 10 -9.37 -6.42 2.44
C SER A 10 -10.12 -6.76 1.15
N ARG A 11 -11.34 -7.31 1.30
CA ARG A 11 -12.24 -7.69 0.19
C ARG A 11 -13.49 -6.81 0.03
N LYS A 12 -13.45 -5.56 0.52
CA LYS A 12 -14.55 -4.60 0.32
C LYS A 12 -14.14 -3.55 -0.70
N HIS A 13 -15.10 -3.10 -1.52
CA HIS A 13 -14.92 -2.03 -2.49
C HIS A 13 -16.23 -1.23 -2.53
N GLU A 14 -16.15 0.09 -2.71
CA GLU A 14 -17.32 1.00 -2.65
C GLU A 14 -18.41 0.64 -3.67
N ILE A 15 -18.01 0.24 -4.88
CA ILE A 15 -18.92 -0.02 -6.02
C ILE A 15 -19.03 -1.51 -6.40
N LEU A 16 -17.94 -2.30 -6.25
CA LEU A 16 -17.83 -3.63 -6.84
C LEU A 16 -17.97 -4.72 -5.78
N SER A 17 -18.75 -5.76 -6.07
CA SER A 17 -18.80 -6.98 -5.24
C SER A 17 -17.57 -7.86 -5.51
N PRO A 18 -17.04 -8.58 -4.51
CA PRO A 18 -16.04 -9.63 -4.72
C PRO A 18 -16.47 -10.77 -5.67
N ASP A 19 -17.76 -10.88 -5.96
CA ASP A 19 -18.28 -11.85 -6.95
C ASP A 19 -18.16 -11.33 -8.39
N ASP A 20 -17.89 -10.03 -8.58
CA ASP A 20 -17.66 -9.42 -9.89
C ASP A 20 -16.20 -9.61 -10.30
N ALA A 21 -15.94 -10.14 -11.50
CA ALA A 21 -14.60 -10.32 -12.03
C ALA A 21 -13.79 -9.01 -12.10
N ARG A 22 -14.46 -7.85 -12.24
CA ARG A 22 -13.82 -6.52 -12.24
C ARG A 22 -13.19 -6.20 -10.90
N PHE A 23 -13.72 -6.72 -9.79
CA PHE A 23 -13.14 -6.56 -8.45
C PHE A 23 -11.71 -7.10 -8.38
N TRP A 24 -11.44 -8.19 -9.10
CA TRP A 24 -10.15 -8.87 -9.11
C TRP A 24 -9.20 -8.38 -10.21
N LYS A 25 -9.59 -7.36 -10.97
CA LYS A 25 -8.77 -6.79 -12.04
C LYS A 25 -7.74 -5.80 -11.48
N PHE A 26 -6.83 -6.31 -10.65
CA PHE A 26 -5.69 -5.57 -10.12
C PHE A 26 -4.44 -6.45 -10.06
N SER A 27 -3.29 -5.81 -9.95
CA SER A 27 -1.98 -6.43 -9.75
C SER A 27 -1.26 -5.76 -8.58
N TRP A 28 -0.02 -6.20 -8.31
CA TRP A 28 0.87 -5.55 -7.35
C TRP A 28 1.14 -4.07 -7.70
N SER A 29 0.99 -3.67 -8.97
CA SER A 29 1.17 -2.28 -9.39
C SER A 29 0.11 -1.37 -8.77
N GLU A 30 -1.16 -1.78 -8.83
CA GLU A 30 -2.26 -1.05 -8.19
C GLU A 30 -2.11 -1.00 -6.66
N MET A 31 -1.52 -2.04 -6.05
CA MET A 31 -1.19 -2.01 -4.61
C MET A 31 -0.16 -0.94 -4.30
N GLY A 32 0.87 -0.77 -5.14
CA GLY A 32 1.91 0.24 -4.95
C GLY A 32 1.39 1.65 -5.23
N LYS A 33 0.51 1.80 -6.22
CA LYS A 33 -0.06 3.08 -6.61
C LYS A 33 -1.12 3.61 -5.66
N PHE A 34 -1.88 2.74 -4.99
CA PHE A 34 -3.04 3.16 -4.21
C PHE A 34 -3.01 2.66 -2.76
N ASP A 35 -2.74 1.37 -2.53
CA ASP A 35 -2.90 0.76 -1.20
C ASP A 35 -1.83 1.25 -0.22
N VAL A 36 -0.56 1.20 -0.65
CA VAL A 36 0.56 1.60 0.21
C VAL A 36 0.55 3.11 0.54
N PRO A 37 0.35 4.02 -0.42
CA PRO A 37 0.20 5.45 -0.14
C PRO A 37 -0.92 5.75 0.86
N ALA A 38 -2.12 5.19 0.63
CA ALA A 38 -3.26 5.39 1.52
C ALA A 38 -3.00 4.86 2.94
N SER A 39 -2.31 3.73 3.05
CA SER A 39 -1.94 3.15 4.34
C SER A 39 -0.91 4.01 5.09
N ILE A 40 0.08 4.56 4.39
CA ILE A 40 1.09 5.47 4.96
C ILE A 40 0.43 6.75 5.45
N ASP A 41 -0.38 7.39 4.61
CA ASP A 41 -1.07 8.64 4.95
C ASP A 41 -2.00 8.47 6.15
N TYR A 42 -2.76 7.37 6.18
CA TYR A 42 -3.60 7.05 7.33
C TYR A 42 -2.76 6.87 8.61
N ALA A 43 -1.66 6.13 8.54
CA ALA A 43 -0.80 5.91 9.70
C ALA A 43 -0.17 7.20 10.22
N LEU A 44 0.37 8.05 9.35
CA LEU A 44 0.96 9.34 9.72
C LEU A 44 -0.10 10.28 10.31
N ASN A 45 -1.30 10.32 9.72
CA ASN A 45 -2.40 11.12 10.24
C ASN A 45 -2.91 10.63 11.62
N VAL A 46 -2.95 9.32 11.87
CA VAL A 46 -3.36 8.81 13.18
C VAL A 46 -2.28 9.04 14.24
N THR A 47 -1.00 8.88 13.87
CA THR A 47 0.13 8.99 14.81
C THR A 47 0.66 10.40 14.98
N GLN A 48 0.25 11.33 14.11
CA GLN A 48 0.76 12.71 14.03
C GLN A 48 2.30 12.76 13.87
N GLN A 49 2.87 11.76 13.21
CA GLN A 49 4.29 11.69 12.88
C GLN A 49 4.50 12.17 11.45
N ASP A 50 5.67 12.77 11.19
CA ASP A 50 6.05 13.21 9.84
C ASP A 50 6.61 12.07 8.99
N GLN A 51 7.14 11.02 9.63
CA GLN A 51 7.80 9.90 8.98
C GLN A 51 7.50 8.55 9.64
N LEU A 52 7.61 7.48 8.84
CA LEU A 52 7.58 6.10 9.32
C LEU A 52 8.70 5.25 8.73
N TYR A 53 8.93 4.09 9.33
CA TYR A 53 9.80 3.06 8.78
C TYR A 53 8.98 1.99 8.08
N TYR A 54 9.38 1.64 6.86
CA TYR A 54 8.72 0.62 6.07
C TYR A 54 9.51 -0.69 6.15
N VAL A 55 8.84 -1.77 6.53
CA VAL A 55 9.42 -3.12 6.52
C VAL A 55 8.69 -3.92 5.43
N GLY A 56 9.41 -4.24 4.35
CA GLY A 56 8.91 -5.02 3.23
C GLY A 56 9.45 -6.44 3.28
N PHE A 57 8.58 -7.43 3.05
CA PHE A 57 9.00 -8.82 2.80
C PHE A 57 8.50 -9.27 1.44
N SER A 58 9.38 -9.86 0.62
CA SER A 58 9.02 -10.41 -0.70
C SER A 58 8.22 -9.39 -1.55
N MET A 59 6.97 -9.71 -1.93
CA MET A 59 6.09 -8.79 -2.68
C MET A 59 5.91 -7.43 -2.01
N GLY A 60 5.92 -7.36 -0.67
CA GLY A 60 5.83 -6.10 0.06
C GLY A 60 6.98 -5.14 -0.22
N THR A 61 8.15 -5.66 -0.59
CA THR A 61 9.31 -4.88 -1.03
C THR A 61 9.10 -4.35 -2.45
N THR A 62 8.62 -5.19 -3.37
CA THR A 62 8.33 -4.76 -4.75
C THR A 62 7.25 -3.68 -4.81
N VAL A 63 6.19 -3.86 -4.02
CA VAL A 63 5.08 -2.90 -3.94
C VAL A 63 5.58 -1.55 -3.39
N PHE A 64 6.52 -1.55 -2.43
CA PHE A 64 7.17 -0.33 -1.96
C PHE A 64 7.93 0.38 -3.08
N PHE A 65 8.80 -0.32 -3.81
CA PHE A 65 9.53 0.31 -4.91
C PHE A 65 8.61 0.84 -6.02
N THR A 66 7.50 0.14 -6.27
CA THR A 66 6.47 0.58 -7.21
C THR A 66 5.80 1.87 -6.73
N MET A 67 5.47 1.96 -5.45
CA MET A 67 4.95 3.16 -4.83
C MET A 67 5.92 4.34 -4.99
N MET A 68 7.21 4.13 -4.69
CA MET A 68 8.23 5.17 -4.84
C MET A 68 8.39 5.65 -6.28
N ASN A 69 8.11 4.80 -7.28
CA ASN A 69 8.12 5.18 -8.68
C ASN A 69 6.91 6.04 -9.09
N TYR A 70 5.72 5.70 -8.59
CA TYR A 70 4.50 6.48 -8.86
C TYR A 70 4.39 7.76 -8.01
N HIS A 71 4.96 7.75 -6.82
CA HIS A 71 4.80 8.76 -5.78
C HIS A 71 6.16 9.19 -5.18
N PRO A 72 7.03 9.85 -5.97
CA PRO A 72 8.35 10.27 -5.49
C PRO A 72 8.29 11.21 -4.27
N GLU A 73 7.18 11.92 -4.04
CA GLU A 73 6.94 12.77 -2.88
C GLU A 73 6.94 12.00 -1.55
N TYR A 74 6.67 10.69 -1.56
CA TYR A 74 6.68 9.85 -0.36
C TYR A 74 8.08 9.58 0.18
N ASN A 75 9.14 9.93 -0.56
CA ASN A 75 10.52 9.93 -0.04
C ASN A 75 10.67 10.74 1.25
N GLN A 76 9.87 11.81 1.41
CA GLN A 76 9.92 12.64 2.62
C GLN A 76 9.19 12.01 3.81
N LYS A 77 8.28 11.07 3.55
CA LYS A 77 7.42 10.39 4.54
C LYS A 77 7.99 9.06 5.03
N VAL A 78 9.00 8.52 4.34
CA VAL A 78 9.62 7.23 4.67
C VAL A 78 11.07 7.45 5.09
N GLY A 79 11.35 7.34 6.39
CA GLY A 79 12.70 7.55 6.91
C GLY A 79 13.66 6.40 6.60
N LYS A 80 13.16 5.17 6.51
CA LYS A 80 13.97 3.98 6.19
C LYS A 80 13.14 2.85 5.61
N LEU A 81 13.69 2.18 4.59
CA LEU A 81 13.23 0.88 4.10
C LEU A 81 14.09 -0.24 4.69
N CYS A 82 13.43 -1.22 5.30
CA CYS A 82 14.03 -2.52 5.64
C CYS A 82 13.40 -3.59 4.74
N ALA A 83 14.13 -4.05 3.74
CA ALA A 83 13.69 -5.11 2.83
C ALA A 83 14.24 -6.47 3.28
N ARG A 84 13.39 -7.50 3.28
CA ARG A 84 13.74 -8.87 3.64
C ARG A 84 13.11 -9.87 2.66
#